data_AF-A0A8T5TLN8-F1
#
_entry.id   AF-A0A8T5TLN8-F1
#
_cell.length_a   1.000
_cell.length_b   1.000
_cell.length_c   1.000
_cell.angle_alpha   90.00
_cell.angle_beta   90.00
_cell.angle_gamma   90.00
#
_symmetry.space_group_name_H-M   'P 1'
#
loop_
_entity.id
_entity.type
_entity.pdbx_description
1 polymer ?
#
loop_
_entity_poly.entity_id
_entity_poly.type
_entity_poly.pdbx_seq_one_letter_code
_entity_poly.pdbx_strand_id
1 'polypeptide(L)'
;MKVEVRKTNLDKFGQMTPEKAKKYMSRGIIITAIFLIATGVSVFVAANADEWEDLKQAENQWLYDSGVIDFGELGDRNDRVAWERALMEGQSFYVTLFTRIGIYIGFFFLFIGLVGFAITGTGDERTKRLLITIASLILFVMIFTILFSGFSINMNIT
;
A
#
# COMPACT_ATOMS: atom_id res chain seq x y z
N MET A 1 19.87 9.53 49.45
CA MET A 1 19.08 8.55 48.66
C MET A 1 18.85 9.18 47.29
N LYS A 2 19.54 8.73 46.23
CA LYS A 2 19.32 9.24 44.87
C LYS A 2 18.02 8.61 44.37
N VAL A 3 16.98 9.42 44.23
CA VAL A 3 15.72 8.98 43.62
C VAL A 3 16.02 8.83 42.12
N GLU A 4 16.19 7.58 41.67
CA GLU A 4 16.21 7.29 40.24
C GLU A 4 14.82 7.56 39.68
N VAL A 5 14.66 8.75 39.08
CA VAL A 5 13.47 9.08 38.30
C VAL A 5 13.42 8.09 37.14
N ARG A 6 12.48 7.14 37.22
CA ARG A 6 12.22 6.12 36.21
C ARG A 6 11.87 6.83 34.91
N LYS A 7 12.86 7.00 34.01
CA LYS A 7 12.66 7.65 32.71
C LYS A 7 11.55 6.94 31.95
N THR A 8 10.45 7.65 31.74
CA THR A 8 9.27 7.19 31.04
C THR A 8 9.61 7.02 29.54
N ASN A 9 8.95 6.12 28.82
CA ASN A 9 9.19 5.97 27.37
C ASN A 9 8.91 7.27 26.57
N LEU A 10 8.12 8.18 27.14
CA LEU A 10 7.94 9.57 26.66
C LEU A 10 9.22 10.41 26.73
N ASP A 11 10.05 10.25 27.76
CA ASP A 11 11.33 10.97 27.90
C ASP A 11 12.36 10.52 26.86
N LYS A 12 12.25 9.27 26.40
CA LYS A 12 13.08 8.75 25.30
C LYS A 12 12.65 9.30 23.94
N PHE A 13 11.37 9.63 23.77
CA PHE A 13 10.86 10.28 22.56
C PHE A 13 11.36 11.72 22.45
N GLY A 14 11.46 12.42 23.59
CA GLY A 14 12.07 13.76 23.68
C GLY A 14 13.61 13.78 23.52
N GLN A 15 14.29 12.63 23.54
CA GLN A 15 15.75 12.49 23.38
C GLN A 15 16.16 11.94 22.01
N MET A 16 15.28 12.06 21.01
CA MET A 16 15.53 11.56 19.67
C MET A 16 16.62 12.39 18.98
N THR A 17 17.69 11.76 18.49
CA THR A 17 18.72 12.52 17.75
C THR A 17 18.22 12.84 16.33
N PRO A 18 18.66 13.97 15.72
CA PRO A 18 18.30 14.32 14.35
C PRO A 18 18.61 13.20 13.33
N GLU A 19 19.69 12.44 13.56
CA GLU A 19 20.08 11.30 12.74
C GLU A 19 19.07 10.15 12.81
N LYS A 20 18.58 9.83 14.02
CA LYS A 20 17.53 8.83 14.21
C LYS A 20 16.23 9.29 13.55
N ALA A 21 15.90 10.57 13.65
CA ALA A 21 14.73 11.16 12.99
C ALA A 21 14.79 11.04 11.46
N LYS A 22 15.92 11.40 10.85
CA LYS A 22 16.15 11.20 9.42
C LYS A 22 16.02 9.73 9.02
N LYS A 23 16.52 8.79 9.84
CA LYS A 23 16.42 7.35 9.58
C LYS A 23 14.97 6.85 9.62
N TYR A 24 14.14 7.35 10.53
CA TYR A 24 12.73 7.02 10.55
C TYR A 24 11.98 7.62 9.36
N MET A 25 12.28 8.87 8.99
CA MET A 25 11.73 9.48 7.77
C MET A 25 12.08 8.66 6.52
N SER A 26 13.35 8.32 6.32
CA SER A 26 13.77 7.59 5.11
C SER A 26 13.18 6.18 5.04
N ARG A 27 13.14 5.47 6.16
CA ARG A 27 12.47 4.15 6.25
C ARG A 27 10.98 4.26 5.93
N GLY A 28 10.30 5.26 6.50
CA GLY A 28 8.88 5.48 6.24
C GLY A 28 8.61 5.75 4.76
N ILE A 29 9.42 6.58 4.09
CA ILE A 29 9.31 6.85 2.65
C ILE A 29 9.49 5.57 1.84
N ILE A 30 10.56 4.81 2.10
CA ILE A 30 10.89 3.59 1.33
C ILE A 30 9.77 2.55 1.49
N ILE A 31 9.35 2.28 2.73
CA ILE A 31 8.28 1.32 3.02
C ILE A 31 6.99 1.74 2.29
N THR A 32 6.58 3.00 2.44
CA THR A 32 5.37 3.52 1.80
C THR A 32 5.42 3.40 0.28
N ALA A 33 6.55 3.76 -0.33
CA ALA A 33 6.73 3.69 -1.78
C ALA A 33 6.60 2.25 -2.31
N ILE A 34 7.25 1.27 -1.65
CA ILE A 34 7.17 -0.14 -2.05
C ILE A 34 5.72 -0.63 -2.03
N PHE A 35 4.99 -0.36 -0.94
CA PHE A 35 3.61 -0.83 -0.81
C PHE A 35 2.63 -0.08 -1.73
N LEU A 36 2.86 1.21 -2.00
CA LEU A 36 2.08 1.96 -2.99
C LEU A 36 2.26 1.38 -4.39
N ILE A 37 3.49 1.08 -4.78
CA ILE A 37 3.79 0.47 -6.09
C ILE A 37 3.13 -0.90 -6.18
N ALA A 38 3.26 -1.75 -5.16
CA ALA A 38 2.63 -3.07 -5.14
C ALA A 38 1.10 -2.99 -5.28
N THR A 39 0.46 -2.02 -4.61
CA THR A 39 -0.97 -1.75 -4.76
C THR A 39 -1.31 -1.32 -6.19
N GLY A 40 -0.54 -0.38 -6.74
CA GLY A 40 -0.76 0.14 -8.09
C GLY A 40 -0.66 -0.94 -9.16
N VAL A 41 0.34 -1.82 -9.08
CA VAL A 41 0.50 -2.97 -9.97
C VAL A 41 -0.69 -3.91 -9.85
N SER A 42 -1.11 -4.24 -8.63
CA SER A 42 -2.20 -5.17 -8.41
C SER A 42 -3.56 -4.65 -8.91
N VAL A 43 -3.84 -3.36 -8.68
CA VAL A 43 -5.04 -2.68 -9.23
C VAL A 43 -4.96 -2.61 -10.76
N PHE A 44 -3.79 -2.33 -11.33
CA PHE A 44 -3.59 -2.31 -12.76
C PHE A 44 -3.88 -3.68 -13.39
N VAL A 45 -3.36 -4.77 -12.81
CA VAL A 45 -3.64 -6.13 -13.29
C VAL A 45 -5.14 -6.44 -13.27
N ALA A 46 -5.83 -6.14 -12.18
CA ALA A 46 -7.27 -6.37 -12.08
C ALA A 46 -8.07 -5.54 -13.08
N ALA A 47 -7.70 -4.27 -13.28
CA ALA A 47 -8.41 -3.38 -14.21
C ALA A 47 -8.27 -3.77 -15.69
N ASN A 48 -7.25 -4.56 -16.04
CA ASN A 48 -7.00 -5.01 -17.42
C ASN A 48 -7.30 -6.51 -17.61
N ALA A 49 -7.97 -7.15 -16.63
CA ALA A 49 -8.23 -8.59 -16.66
C ALA A 49 -9.17 -8.98 -17.83
N ASP A 50 -10.20 -8.16 -18.10
CA ASP A 50 -11.14 -8.39 -19.21
C ASP A 50 -10.45 -8.25 -20.58
N GLU A 51 -9.69 -7.17 -20.78
CA GLU A 51 -8.94 -6.97 -22.05
C GLU A 51 -7.92 -8.10 -22.30
N TRP A 52 -7.33 -8.63 -21.23
CA TRP A 52 -6.43 -9.77 -21.31
C TRP A 52 -7.17 -11.06 -21.68
N GLU A 53 -8.36 -11.30 -21.12
CA GLU A 53 -9.21 -12.43 -21.49
C GLU A 53 -9.61 -12.37 -22.96
N ASP A 54 -10.10 -11.22 -23.44
CA ASP A 54 -10.50 -11.03 -24.84
C ASP A 54 -9.34 -11.36 -25.80
N LEU A 55 -8.14 -10.87 -25.49
CA LEU A 55 -6.95 -11.14 -26.29
C LEU A 55 -6.60 -12.63 -26.31
N LYS A 56 -6.73 -13.32 -25.17
CA LYS A 56 -6.42 -14.75 -25.06
C LYS A 56 -7.45 -15.64 -25.73
N GLN A 57 -8.74 -15.31 -25.61
CA GLN A 57 -9.79 -16.03 -26.32
C GLN A 57 -9.65 -15.85 -27.84
N ALA A 58 -9.32 -14.64 -28.32
CA ALA A 58 -9.04 -14.40 -29.73
C ALA A 58 -7.83 -15.22 -30.25
N GLU A 59 -6.76 -15.30 -29.46
CA GLU A 59 -5.59 -16.15 -29.77
C GLU A 59 -5.98 -17.64 -29.86
N ASN A 60 -6.77 -18.13 -28.90
CA ASN A 60 -7.24 -19.52 -28.91
C ASN A 60 -8.13 -19.81 -30.12
N GLN A 61 -9.04 -18.89 -30.48
CA GLN A 61 -9.89 -19.04 -31.65
C GLN A 61 -9.07 -19.12 -32.94
N TRP A 62 -8.05 -18.26 -33.08
CA TRP A 62 -7.16 -18.30 -34.24
C TRP A 62 -6.39 -19.63 -34.34
N LEU A 63 -5.94 -20.18 -33.21
CA LEU A 63 -5.28 -21.49 -33.18
C LEU A 63 -6.22 -22.63 -33.59
N TYR A 64 -7.50 -22.55 -33.21
CA TYR A 64 -8.51 -23.50 -33.64
C TYR A 64 -8.79 -23.37 -35.14
N ASP A 65 -9.00 -22.14 -35.63
CA ASP A 65 -9.29 -21.88 -37.04
C ASP A 65 -8.13 -22.27 -37.96
N SER A 66 -6.90 -22.20 -37.47
CA SER A 66 -5.70 -22.66 -38.18
C SER A 66 -5.46 -24.17 -38.08
N GLY A 67 -6.30 -24.91 -37.35
CA GLY A 67 -6.20 -26.35 -37.16
C GLY A 67 -5.03 -26.79 -36.28
N VAL A 68 -4.46 -25.87 -35.49
CA VAL A 68 -3.35 -26.15 -34.56
C VAL A 68 -3.85 -26.85 -33.31
N ILE A 69 -5.06 -26.52 -32.86
CA ILE A 69 -5.74 -27.15 -31.71
C ILE A 69 -7.11 -27.67 -32.12
N ASP A 70 -7.62 -28.66 -31.41
CA ASP A 70 -8.97 -29.20 -31.63
C ASP A 70 -10.04 -28.50 -30.78
N PHE A 71 -11.31 -28.88 -30.97
CA PHE A 71 -12.43 -28.28 -30.26
C PHE A 71 -12.40 -28.55 -28.75
N GLY A 72 -11.89 -29.71 -28.33
CA GLY A 72 -11.78 -30.03 -26.91
C GLY A 72 -10.74 -29.15 -26.23
N GLU A 73 -9.57 -28.99 -26.85
CA GLU A 73 -8.49 -28.15 -26.37
C GLU A 73 -8.87 -26.65 -26.37
N LEU A 74 -9.66 -26.19 -27.36
CA LEU A 74 -10.21 -24.84 -27.36
C LEU A 74 -11.06 -24.57 -26.10
N GLY A 75 -11.95 -25.51 -25.75
CA GLY A 75 -12.80 -25.42 -24.56
C GLY A 75 -11.97 -25.34 -23.28
N ASP A 76 -11.06 -26.30 -23.08
CA ASP A 76 -10.22 -26.37 -21.89
C ASP A 76 -9.35 -25.11 -21.71
N ARG A 77 -8.86 -24.54 -22.82
CA ARG A 77 -8.07 -23.30 -22.79
C ARG A 77 -8.91 -22.09 -22.42
N ASN A 78 -10.12 -21.98 -22.95
CA ASN A 78 -11.01 -20.86 -22.62
C ASN A 78 -11.48 -20.92 -21.16
N ASP A 79 -11.78 -22.11 -20.65
CA ASP A 79 -12.09 -22.30 -19.22
C ASP A 79 -10.92 -21.88 -18.32
N ARG A 80 -9.69 -22.20 -18.73
CA ARG A 80 -8.48 -21.76 -18.01
C ARG A 80 -8.32 -20.23 -18.05
N VAL A 81 -8.57 -19.59 -19.19
CA VAL A 81 -8.51 -18.13 -19.33
C VAL A 81 -9.52 -17.45 -18.41
N ALA A 82 -10.76 -17.95 -18.37
CA ALA A 82 -11.79 -17.41 -17.48
C ALA A 82 -11.40 -17.56 -15.99
N TRP A 83 -10.79 -18.68 -15.61
CA TRP A 83 -10.25 -18.87 -14.26
C TRP A 83 -9.09 -17.91 -13.94
N GLU A 84 -8.15 -17.74 -14.86
CA GLU A 84 -7.04 -16.80 -14.70
C GLU A 84 -7.52 -15.34 -14.57
N ARG A 85 -8.54 -14.94 -15.35
CA ARG A 85 -9.19 -13.63 -15.22
C ARG A 85 -9.76 -13.43 -13.81
N ALA A 86 -10.51 -14.40 -13.31
CA ALA A 86 -11.09 -14.34 -11.97
C ALA A 86 -10.02 -14.19 -10.88
N LEU A 87 -8.86 -14.85 -11.05
CA LEU A 87 -7.72 -14.68 -10.15
C LEU A 87 -7.10 -13.28 -10.25
N MET A 88 -6.95 -12.73 -11.46
CA MET A 88 -6.42 -11.38 -11.70
C MET A 88 -7.30 -10.31 -11.05
N GLU A 89 -8.61 -10.42 -11.15
CA GLU A 89 -9.57 -9.54 -10.47
C GLU A 89 -9.51 -9.71 -8.95
N GLY A 90 -9.61 -10.95 -8.48
CA GLY A 90 -9.70 -11.29 -7.06
C GLY A 90 -8.45 -10.96 -6.26
N GLN A 91 -7.24 -11.09 -6.83
CA GLN A 91 -6.00 -10.82 -6.11
C GLN A 91 -5.87 -9.36 -5.67
N SER A 92 -6.51 -8.42 -6.38
CA SER A 92 -6.45 -6.99 -6.06
C SER A 92 -6.98 -6.67 -4.67
N PHE A 93 -8.03 -7.36 -4.23
CA PHE A 93 -8.61 -7.19 -2.91
C PHE A 93 -7.60 -7.56 -1.81
N TYR A 94 -7.02 -8.75 -1.88
CA TYR A 94 -6.09 -9.27 -0.88
C TYR A 94 -4.78 -8.48 -0.85
N VAL A 95 -4.22 -8.16 -2.03
CA VAL A 95 -3.00 -7.36 -2.12
C VAL A 95 -3.24 -5.97 -1.56
N THR A 96 -4.34 -5.30 -1.92
CA THR A 96 -4.67 -3.97 -1.38
C THR A 96 -4.83 -3.98 0.13
N LEU A 97 -5.43 -5.03 0.70
CA LEU A 97 -5.58 -5.16 2.15
C LEU A 97 -4.21 -5.28 2.83
N PHE A 98 -3.35 -6.16 2.32
CA PHE A 98 -2.01 -6.36 2.86
C PHE A 98 -1.12 -5.12 2.71
N THR A 99 -1.15 -4.48 1.53
CA THR A 99 -0.34 -3.30 1.25
C THR A 99 -0.78 -2.09 2.06
N ARG A 100 -2.08 -1.94 2.35
CA ARG A 100 -2.58 -0.89 3.27
C ARG A 100 -1.93 -0.94 4.64
N ILE A 101 -1.75 -2.13 5.21
CA ILE A 101 -1.05 -2.30 6.50
C ILE A 101 0.39 -1.80 6.36
N GLY A 102 1.07 -2.17 5.29
CA GLY A 102 2.43 -1.70 4.98
C GLY A 102 2.54 -0.19 4.82
N ILE A 103 1.59 0.43 4.10
CA ILE A 103 1.49 1.89 3.93
C ILE A 103 1.31 2.57 5.29
N TYR A 104 0.45 2.05 6.16
CA TYR A 104 0.24 2.62 7.50
C TYR A 104 1.48 2.51 8.39
N ILE A 105 2.20 1.38 8.34
CA ILE A 105 3.49 1.25 9.01
C ILE A 105 4.50 2.28 8.48
N GLY A 106 4.54 2.47 7.16
CA GLY A 106 5.37 3.48 6.50
C GLY A 106 5.04 4.90 6.95
N PHE A 107 3.76 5.28 6.95
CA PHE A 107 3.30 6.58 7.43
C PHE A 107 3.55 6.79 8.91
N PHE A 108 3.42 5.75 9.74
CA PHE A 108 3.75 5.83 11.16
C PHE A 108 5.23 6.16 11.39
N PHE A 109 6.14 5.51 10.66
CA PHE A 109 7.57 5.85 10.73
C PHE A 109 7.87 7.26 10.21
N LEU A 110 7.20 7.67 9.12
CA LEU A 110 7.30 9.02 8.58
C LEU A 110 6.84 10.06 9.60
N PHE A 111 5.71 9.84 10.27
CA PHE A 111 5.18 10.70 11.31
C PHE A 111 6.16 10.85 12.48
N ILE A 112 6.66 9.73 13.03
CA ILE A 112 7.66 9.75 14.11
C ILE A 112 8.92 10.51 13.67
N GLY A 113 9.37 10.27 12.43
CA GLY A 113 10.54 10.93 11.88
C GLY A 113 10.36 12.45 11.76
N LEU A 114 9.23 12.90 11.22
CA LEU A 114 8.92 14.32 11.03
C LEU A 114 8.76 15.05 12.37
N VAL A 115 8.01 14.47 13.31
CA VAL A 115 7.82 15.05 14.65
C VAL A 115 9.14 15.10 15.40
N GLY A 116 9.90 14.00 15.39
CA GLY A 116 11.21 13.96 16.03
C GLY A 116 12.17 14.99 15.45
N PHE A 117 12.23 15.13 14.12
CA PHE A 117 13.09 16.12 13.47
C PHE A 117 12.64 17.57 13.74
N ALA A 118 11.33 17.82 13.86
CA ALA A 118 10.82 19.14 14.20
C ALA A 118 11.17 19.57 15.63
N ILE A 119 11.13 18.63 16.59
CA ILE A 119 11.44 18.91 18.00
C ILE A 119 12.95 19.06 18.22
N THR A 120 13.76 18.18 17.62
CA THR A 120 15.20 18.09 17.94
C THR A 120 16.11 18.70 16.90
N GLY A 121 15.58 19.12 15.75
CA GLY A 121 16.35 19.74 14.68
C GLY A 121 16.80 21.16 15.03
N THR A 122 17.98 21.53 14.55
CA THR A 122 18.52 22.91 14.58
C THR A 122 17.92 23.81 13.50
N GLY A 123 16.86 23.35 12.82
CA GLY A 123 16.18 24.10 11.77
C GLY A 123 15.44 25.32 12.30
N ASP A 124 15.27 26.30 11.42
CA ASP A 124 14.51 27.53 11.67
C ASP A 124 13.04 27.23 12.04
N GLU A 125 12.40 28.13 12.78
CA GLU A 125 11.05 27.95 13.33
C GLU A 125 10.01 27.71 12.23
N ARG A 126 10.19 28.34 11.08
CA ARG A 126 9.37 28.12 9.88
C ARG A 126 9.45 26.68 9.38
N THR A 127 10.64 26.09 9.37
CA THR A 127 10.87 24.71 8.93
C THR A 127 10.26 23.72 9.93
N LYS A 128 10.42 23.95 11.23
CA LYS A 128 9.80 23.13 12.29
C LYS A 128 8.28 23.12 12.17
N ARG A 129 7.68 24.30 12.01
CA ARG A 129 6.24 24.44 11.80
C ARG A 129 5.76 23.67 10.56
N LEU A 130 6.47 23.80 9.44
CA LEU A 130 6.13 23.10 8.20
C LEU A 130 6.18 21.57 8.37
N LEU A 131 7.20 21.04 9.05
CA LEU A 131 7.31 19.61 9.33
C LEU A 131 6.17 19.09 10.23
N ILE A 132 5.79 19.85 11.26
CA ILE A 132 4.65 19.52 12.12
C ILE A 132 3.34 19.56 11.33
N THR A 133 3.16 20.54 10.46
CA THR A 133 1.98 20.63 9.57
C THR A 133 1.89 19.41 8.67
N ILE A 134 2.99 19.00 8.03
CA ILE A 134 3.03 17.79 7.19
C ILE A 134 2.75 16.54 8.03
N ALA A 135 3.35 16.41 9.21
CA ALA A 135 3.10 15.27 10.10
C ALA A 135 1.61 15.18 10.50
N SER A 136 1.00 16.33 10.81
CA SER A 136 -0.42 16.42 11.16
C SER A 136 -1.31 16.04 9.97
N LEU A 137 -0.95 16.45 8.76
CA LEU A 137 -1.65 16.07 7.54
C LEU A 137 -1.56 14.56 7.28
N ILE A 138 -0.37 13.95 7.45
CA ILE A 138 -0.20 12.50 7.32
C ILE A 138 -1.07 11.77 8.35
N LEU A 139 -1.05 12.21 9.61
CA LEU A 139 -1.90 11.64 10.66
C LEU A 139 -3.39 11.77 10.31
N PHE A 140 -3.81 12.93 9.82
CA PHE A 140 -5.18 13.16 9.38
C PHE A 140 -5.58 12.21 8.25
N VAL A 141 -4.75 12.05 7.22
CA VAL A 141 -4.99 11.11 6.11
C VAL A 141 -5.04 9.65 6.61
N MET A 142 -4.16 9.26 7.53
CA MET A 142 -4.20 7.93 8.15
C MET A 142 -5.53 7.68 8.86
N ILE A 143 -5.95 8.59 9.74
CA ILE A 143 -7.20 8.46 10.49
C ILE A 143 -8.38 8.44 9.53
N PHE A 144 -8.42 9.36 8.57
CA PHE A 144 -9.49 9.43 7.57
C PHE A 144 -9.60 8.10 6.80
N THR A 145 -8.50 7.62 6.24
CA THR A 145 -8.53 6.36 5.47
C THR A 145 -8.88 5.14 6.33
N ILE A 146 -8.45 5.07 7.59
CA ILE A 146 -8.84 3.98 8.50
C ILE A 146 -10.34 4.02 8.79
N LEU A 147 -10.89 5.19 9.12
CA LEU A 147 -12.32 5.35 9.44
C LEU A 147 -13.21 5.03 8.23
N PHE A 148 -12.79 5.41 7.02
CA PHE A 148 -13.61 5.24 5.81
C PHE A 148 -13.35 3.93 5.05
N SER A 149 -12.27 3.21 5.34
CA SER A 149 -11.96 1.93 4.67
C SER A 149 -12.83 0.76 5.13
N GLY A 150 -13.55 0.90 6.26
CA GLY A 150 -14.50 -0.10 6.76
C GLY A 150 -15.89 -0.10 6.09
N PHE A 151 -16.20 0.86 5.21
CA PHE A 151 -17.56 1.05 4.66
C PHE A 151 -17.84 0.36 3.31
N SER A 152 -17.02 -0.58 2.86
CA SER A 152 -17.15 -1.18 1.51
C SER A 152 -17.15 -2.70 1.50
N ILE A 153 -17.77 -3.34 2.50
CA ILE A 153 -18.37 -4.67 2.28
C ILE A 153 -19.83 -4.42 1.96
N ASN A 154 -20.10 -3.84 0.79
CA ASN A 154 -21.44 -3.86 0.23
C ASN A 154 -21.56 -5.21 -0.46
N MET A 155 -22.17 -6.17 0.24
CA MET A 155 -22.59 -7.43 -0.34
C MET A 155 -23.60 -7.13 -1.43
N ASN A 156 -23.13 -6.93 -2.67
CA ASN A 156 -23.99 -7.00 -3.82
C ASN A 156 -24.20 -8.48 -4.14
N ILE A 157 -24.97 -9.15 -3.27
CA ILE A 157 -25.59 -10.44 -3.58
C ILE A 157 -26.91 -10.04 -4.23
N THR A 158 -26.92 -9.95 -5.56
CA THR A 158 -28.15 -9.99 -6.36
C THR A 158 -28.00 -11.10 -7.38
#